data_AF-A0A6L5QEH3-F1
#
_entry.id   AF-A0A6L5QEH3-F1
#
_cell.length_a   1.000
_cell.length_b   1.000
_cell.length_c   1.000
_cell.angle_alpha   90.00
_cell.angle_beta   90.00
_cell.angle_gamma   90.00
#
_symmetry.space_group_name_H-M   'P 1'
#
loop_
_entity.id
_entity.type
_entity.pdbx_description
1 polymer ?
#
loop_
_entity_poly.entity_id
_entity_poly.type
_entity_poly.pdbx_seq_one_letter_code
_entity_poly.pdbx_strand_id
1 'polypeptide(L)'
;MKLTRLLTLSTAVLALLVCGMLGHIAHDAWRRYDATSTGLQALRLTQAAMVAAEKLSFERGPVNAVLGDGAPADPARRERLLRGRAA
;
A
#
# COMPACT_ATOMS: atom_id res chain seq x y z
N MET A 1 -1.87 -46.49 39.52
CA MET A 1 -0.61 -45.90 39.00
C MET A 1 -0.44 -46.00 37.48
N LYS A 2 -0.76 -47.13 36.81
CA LYS A 2 -0.70 -47.23 35.33
C LYS A 2 -1.74 -46.35 34.61
N LEU A 3 -2.97 -46.27 35.13
CA LEU A 3 -4.06 -45.48 34.53
C LEU A 3 -3.74 -43.97 34.52
N THR A 4 -3.21 -43.45 35.64
CA THR A 4 -2.83 -42.03 35.77
C THR A 4 -1.73 -41.64 34.79
N ARG A 5 -0.76 -42.53 34.53
CA ARG A 5 0.29 -42.33 33.53
C ARG A 5 -0.25 -42.33 32.11
N LEU A 6 -1.13 -43.27 31.76
CA LEU A 6 -1.77 -43.30 30.44
C LEU A 6 -2.62 -42.05 30.21
N LEU A 7 -3.38 -41.63 31.23
CA LEU A 7 -4.19 -40.42 31.16
C LEU A 7 -3.31 -39.19 30.94
N THR A 8 -2.29 -38.98 31.79
CA THR A 8 -1.36 -37.83 31.63
C THR A 8 -0.66 -37.84 30.26
N LEU A 9 -0.26 -38.99 29.76
CA LEU A 9 0.37 -39.10 28.44
C LEU A 9 -0.61 -38.74 27.32
N SER A 10 -1.85 -39.22 27.39
CA SER A 10 -2.89 -38.89 26.43
C SER A 10 -3.26 -37.40 26.46
N THR A 11 -3.36 -36.80 27.64
CA THR A 11 -3.62 -35.37 27.81
C THR A 11 -2.46 -34.53 27.29
N ALA A 12 -1.21 -34.95 27.53
CA ALA A 12 -0.03 -34.26 27.02
C ALA A 12 0.03 -34.30 25.49
N VAL A 13 -0.25 -35.45 24.88
CA VAL A 13 -0.32 -35.58 23.41
C VAL A 13 -1.44 -34.70 22.85
N LEU A 14 -2.62 -34.71 23.47
CA LEU A 14 -3.73 -33.84 23.05
C LEU A 14 -3.37 -32.36 23.16
N ALA A 15 -2.75 -31.95 24.26
CA ALA A 15 -2.30 -30.57 24.47
C ALA A 15 -1.27 -30.16 23.39
N LEU A 16 -0.30 -31.02 23.08
CA LEU A 16 0.68 -30.77 22.01
C LEU A 16 0.02 -30.61 20.65
N LEU A 17 -0.96 -31.45 20.32
CA LEU A 17 -1.71 -31.36 19.06
C LEU A 17 -2.50 -30.05 18.98
N VAL A 18 -3.20 -29.68 20.06
CA VAL A 18 -3.97 -28.43 20.13
C VAL A 18 -3.04 -27.22 20.02
N CYS A 19 -1.93 -27.19 20.77
CA CYS A 19 -0.94 -26.12 20.69
C CYS A 19 -0.30 -26.02 19.30
N GLY A 20 0.03 -27.16 18.69
CA GLY A 20 0.57 -27.20 17.33
C GLY A 20 -0.41 -26.63 16.30
N MET A 21 -1.68 -27.03 16.38
CA MET A 21 -2.74 -26.52 15.50
C MET A 21 -2.95 -25.01 15.69
N LEU A 22 -3.05 -24.54 16.93
CA LEU A 22 -3.21 -23.11 17.23
C LEU A 22 -2.01 -22.30 16.77
N GLY A 23 -0.79 -22.81 16.98
CA GLY A 23 0.44 -22.18 16.51
C GLY A 23 0.47 -22.06 14.98
N HIS A 24 0.06 -23.11 14.27
CA HIS A 24 -0.01 -23.08 12.81
C HIS A 24 -1.03 -22.05 12.30
N ILE A 25 -2.23 -22.01 12.88
CA ILE A 25 -3.27 -21.03 12.52
C ILE A 25 -2.78 -19.59 12.79
N ALA A 26 -2.19 -19.35 13.95
CA ALA A 26 -1.66 -18.03 14.31
C ALA A 26 -0.54 -17.60 13.37
N HIS A 27 0.36 -18.52 13.01
CA HIS A 27 1.43 -18.26 12.06
C HIS A 27 0.89 -17.88 10.67
N ASP A 28 -0.10 -18.61 10.16
CA ASP A 28 -0.73 -18.31 8.87
C ASP A 28 -1.53 -17.01 8.88
N ALA A 29 -2.18 -16.70 10.01
CA ALA A 29 -2.83 -15.40 10.19
C ALA A 29 -1.81 -14.26 10.17
N TRP A 30 -0.67 -14.43 10.85
CA TRP A 30 0.40 -13.45 10.88
C TRP A 30 1.00 -13.21 9.49
N ARG A 31 1.29 -14.27 8.74
CA ARG A 31 1.79 -14.16 7.36
C ARG A 31 0.82 -13.44 6.43
N ARG A 32 -0.48 -13.68 6.56
CA ARG A 32 -1.51 -12.97 5.77
C ARG A 32 -1.60 -11.50 6.15
N TYR A 33 -1.51 -11.19 7.44
CA TYR A 33 -1.47 -9.81 7.90
C TYR A 33 -0.26 -9.06 7.35
N ASP A 34 0.92 -9.68 7.39
CA ASP A 34 2.15 -9.10 6.87
C ASP A 34 2.07 -8.84 5.35
N ALA A 35 1.52 -9.78 4.59
CA ALA A 35 1.24 -9.60 3.16
C ALA A 35 0.28 -8.43 2.88
N THR A 36 -0.71 -8.22 3.76
CA THR A 36 -1.66 -7.10 3.65
C THR A 36 -0.97 -5.75 3.86
N SER A 37 0.02 -5.70 4.75
CA SER A 37 0.82 -4.48 4.99
C SER A 37 1.61 -4.07 3.74
N THR A 38 2.16 -5.05 3.02
CA THR A 38 2.84 -4.85 1.74
C THR A 38 1.87 -4.32 0.67
N GLY A 39 0.67 -4.88 0.61
CA GLY A 39 -0.40 -4.41 -0.28
C GLY A 39 -0.81 -2.95 0.00
N LEU A 40 -0.92 -2.56 1.27
CA LEU A 40 -1.21 -1.18 1.65
C LEU A 40 -0.11 -0.22 1.22
N GLN A 41 1.15 -0.61 1.34
CA GLN A 41 2.28 0.20 0.89
C GLN A 41 2.27 0.39 -0.63
N ALA A 42 1.99 -0.67 -1.39
CA ALA A 42 1.83 -0.59 -2.84
C ALA A 42 0.68 0.35 -3.24
N LEU A 43 -0.47 0.26 -2.57
CA LEU A 43 -1.61 1.16 -2.82
C LEU A 43 -1.27 2.62 -2.56
N ARG A 44 -0.55 2.92 -1.46
CA ARG A 44 -0.08 4.28 -1.15
C ARG A 44 0.85 4.82 -2.23
N LEU A 45 1.76 3.99 -2.73
CA LEU A 45 2.66 4.38 -3.83
C LEU A 45 1.88 4.67 -5.11
N THR A 46 0.93 3.80 -5.48
CA THR A 46 0.06 4.00 -6.64
C THR A 46 -0.76 5.28 -6.52
N GLN A 47 -1.33 5.56 -5.34
CA GLN A 47 -2.06 6.80 -5.09
C GLN A 47 -1.17 8.03 -5.29
N ALA A 48 0.04 8.04 -4.72
CA ALA A 48 0.98 9.14 -4.89
C ALA A 48 1.37 9.34 -6.37
N ALA A 49 1.59 8.24 -7.11
CA ALA A 49 1.88 8.28 -8.53
C ALA A 49 0.70 8.83 -9.35
N MET A 50 -0.54 8.45 -9.03
CA MET A 50 -1.73 8.97 -9.71
C MET A 50 -1.91 10.47 -9.47
N VAL A 51 -1.72 10.94 -8.23
CA VAL A 51 -1.78 12.38 -7.92
C VAL A 51 -0.70 13.13 -8.70
N ALA A 52 0.53 12.62 -8.75
CA ALA A 52 1.59 13.24 -9.53
C ALA A 52 1.26 13.27 -11.04
N ALA A 53 0.69 12.18 -11.58
CA ALA A 53 0.26 12.11 -12.98
C ALA A 53 -0.88 13.10 -13.29
N GLU A 54 -1.81 13.28 -12.36
CA GLU A 54 -2.89 14.28 -12.46
C GLU A 54 -2.32 15.70 -12.53
N LYS A 55 -1.38 16.04 -11.63
CA LYS A 55 -0.70 17.35 -11.65
C LYS A 55 0.06 17.60 -12.95
N LEU A 56 0.81 16.61 -13.40
CA LEU A 56 1.54 16.68 -14.67
C LEU A 56 0.58 16.86 -15.87
N SER A 57 -0.55 16.16 -15.87
CA SER A 57 -1.59 16.31 -16.89
C SER A 57 -2.18 17.72 -16.88
N PHE A 58 -2.45 18.29 -15.70
CA PHE A 58 -2.96 19.64 -15.56
C PHE A 58 -2.00 20.71 -16.10
N GLU A 59 -0.70 20.56 -15.84
CA GLU A 59 0.34 21.47 -16.35
C GLU A 59 0.52 21.41 -17.87
N ARG A 60 0.22 20.27 -18.51
CA ARG A 60 0.44 20.07 -19.96
C ARG A 60 -0.30 21.09 -20.82
N GLY A 61 -1.55 21.43 -20.46
CA GLY A 61 -2.36 22.40 -21.20
C GLY A 61 -1.73 23.81 -21.21
N PRO A 62 -1.45 24.41 -20.04
CA PRO A 62 -0.73 25.67 -19.92
C PRO A 62 0.66 25.64 -20.55
N VAL A 63 1.44 24.56 -20.40
CA VAL A 63 2.75 24.40 -21.05
C VAL A 63 2.62 24.49 -22.56
N ASN A 64 1.68 23.75 -23.15
CA ASN A 64 1.43 23.80 -24.59
C ASN A 64 0.96 25.18 -25.07
N ALA A 65 0.17 25.89 -24.27
CA ALA A 65 -0.30 27.23 -24.61
C ALA A 65 0.82 28.28 -24.63
N VAL A 66 1.83 28.14 -23.75
CA VAL A 66 3.02 29.01 -23.73
C VAL A 66 4.02 28.62 -24.83
N LEU A 67 4.24 27.32 -25.06
CA LEU A 67 5.15 26.83 -26.10
C LEU A 67 4.64 27.14 -27.52
N GLY A 68 3.32 27.11 -27.73
CA GLY A 68 2.69 27.47 -29.00
C GLY A 68 2.52 28.98 -29.23
N ASP A 69 3.01 29.81 -28.31
CA ASP A 69 2.87 31.27 -28.40
C ASP A 69 4.04 31.93 -29.15
N GLY A 70 3.79 33.15 -29.64
CA GLY A 70 4.85 33.99 -30.19
C GLY A 70 5.85 34.45 -29.13
N ALA A 71 7.02 34.95 -29.55
CA ALA A 71 7.97 35.59 -28.66
C ALA A 71 7.80 37.12 -28.73
N PRO A 72 7.49 37.81 -27.62
CA PRO A 72 7.30 37.30 -26.26
C PRO A 72 5.91 36.67 -26.04
N ALA A 73 5.87 35.63 -25.19
CA ALA A 73 4.62 34.95 -24.84
C ALA A 73 3.69 35.86 -24.02
N ASP A 74 2.40 35.72 -24.26
CA ASP A 74 1.32 36.43 -23.57
C ASP A 74 1.44 36.26 -22.04
N PRO A 75 1.54 37.37 -21.28
CA PRO A 75 1.60 37.33 -19.82
C PRO A 75 0.48 36.50 -19.19
N ALA A 76 -0.73 36.52 -19.77
CA ALA A 76 -1.86 35.77 -19.24
C ALA A 76 -1.68 34.24 -19.38
N ARG A 77 -1.03 33.77 -20.44
CA ARG A 77 -0.71 32.34 -20.63
C ARG A 77 0.39 31.90 -19.67
N ARG A 78 1.38 32.78 -19.43
CA ARG A 78 2.46 32.54 -18.47
C ARG A 78 1.94 32.47 -17.03
N GLU A 79 0.99 33.32 -16.67
CA GLU A 79 0.33 33.29 -15.37
C GLU A 79 -0.50 32.01 -15.17
N ARG A 80 -1.20 31.52 -16.21
CA ARG A 80 -1.92 30.23 -16.16
C ARG A 80 -0.98 29.05 -15.95
N LEU A 81 0.22 29.08 -16.53
CA LEU A 81 1.25 28.06 -16.30
C LEU A 81 1.77 28.08 -14.85
N LEU A 82 2.01 29.28 -14.30
CA LEU A 82 2.44 29.42 -12.90
C LEU A 82 1.37 28.90 -11.93
N ARG A 83 0.09 29.18 -12.20
CA ARG A 83 -1.03 28.60 -11.45
C ARG A 83 -1.12 27.08 -11.60
N GLY A 84 -0.82 26.55 -12.79
CA GLY A 84 -0.75 25.12 -13.06
C GLY A 84 0.25 24.38 -12.17
N ARG A 85 1.43 24.97 -11.96
CA ARG A 85 2.52 24.41 -11.13
C ARG A 85 2.30 24.53 -9.64
N ALA A 86 1.54 25.54 -9.22
CA ALA A 86 1.24 25.79 -7.81
C ALA A 86 0.04 25.00 -7.30
N ALA A 87 -0.75 24.41 -8.20
CA ALA A 87 -1.95 23.65 -7.89
C ALA A 87 -1.60 22.24 -7.40
#